data_AF-A0A1Q3AT00-F1
#
_entry.id   AF-A0A1Q3AT00-F1
#
_cell.length_a   1.000
_cell.length_b   1.000
_cell.length_c   1.000
_cell.angle_alpha   90.00
_cell.angle_beta   90.00
_cell.angle_gamma   90.00
#
_symmetry.space_group_name_H-M   'P 1'
#
loop_
_entity.id
_entity.type
_entity.pdbx_description
1 polymer ?
#
loop_
_entity_poly.entity_id
_entity_poly.type
_entity_poly.pdbx_seq_one_letter_code
_entity_poly.pdbx_strand_id
1 'polypeptide(L)'
;MSLVNYTSRALFAYKFVRHITLFSSSFTPFKQEDSHEFLLGVLNLLEMKFNDIVILSTCKPNQIINPSKSFFQCFVTHSLTCPIRQHTSIQFEPCYGLSLGINKEKSLIDALSFHAKTKEIPDVSCNYCGSRVTARRRTSLKEGSSFLIGLTPLLPLELYTLCPIGP
;
A
#
# COMPACT_ATOMS: atom_id res chain seq x y z
N MET A 1 -17.74 16.25 -27.12
CA MET A 1 -17.25 17.13 -26.03
C MET A 1 -18.34 17.23 -24.98
N SER A 2 -18.06 16.87 -23.72
CA SER A 2 -19.02 17.03 -22.62
C SER A 2 -18.70 18.34 -21.93
N LEU A 3 -19.56 19.35 -22.09
CA LEU A 3 -19.55 20.55 -21.27
C LEU A 3 -19.90 20.12 -19.83
N VAL A 4 -18.92 20.17 -18.92
CA VAL A 4 -19.21 20.06 -17.50
C VAL A 4 -19.70 21.44 -17.04
N ASN A 5 -20.99 21.53 -16.76
CA ASN A 5 -21.61 22.74 -16.24
C ASN A 5 -21.32 22.83 -14.74
N TYR A 6 -20.39 23.70 -14.33
CA TYR A 6 -19.93 23.86 -12.94
C TYR A 6 -20.93 24.56 -12.00
N THR A 7 -22.19 24.73 -12.42
CA THR A 7 -23.23 25.42 -11.63
C THR A 7 -24.04 24.49 -10.74
N SER A 8 -23.87 23.16 -10.85
CA SER A 8 -24.57 22.21 -9.99
C SER A 8 -23.86 22.04 -8.64
N ARG A 9 -24.64 21.97 -7.55
CA ARG A 9 -24.12 21.66 -6.20
C ARG A 9 -23.55 20.24 -6.06
N ALA A 10 -23.86 19.37 -7.02
CA ALA A 10 -23.34 18.01 -7.12
C ALA A 10 -23.17 17.63 -8.60
N LEU A 11 -22.09 16.91 -8.90
CA LEU A 11 -21.87 16.29 -10.20
C LEU A 11 -22.03 14.78 -10.05
N PHE A 12 -22.92 14.20 -10.85
CA PHE A 12 -23.06 12.75 -10.88
C PHE A 12 -22.10 12.16 -11.90
N ALA A 13 -21.05 11.48 -11.40
CA ALA A 13 -20.01 10.87 -12.23
C ALA A 13 -20.50 9.55 -12.86
N TYR A 14 -21.57 9.58 -13.66
CA TYR A 14 -22.21 8.39 -14.23
C TYR A 14 -21.25 7.48 -14.99
N LYS A 15 -20.36 8.06 -15.81
CA LYS A 15 -19.34 7.30 -16.54
C LYS A 15 -18.40 6.56 -15.60
N PHE A 16 -18.09 7.14 -14.45
CA PHE A 16 -17.22 6.54 -13.46
C PHE A 16 -17.89 5.32 -12.82
N VAL A 17 -19.13 5.48 -12.34
CA VAL A 17 -19.92 4.40 -11.72
C VAL A 17 -20.14 3.23 -12.68
N ARG A 18 -20.40 3.51 -13.96
CA ARG A 18 -20.61 2.46 -14.96
C ARG A 18 -19.37 1.60 -15.22
N HIS A 19 -18.17 2.15 -15.02
CA HIS A 19 -16.91 1.45 -15.25
C HIS A 19 -16.19 1.14 -13.93
N ILE A 20 -16.91 1.00 -12.82
CA ILE A 20 -16.32 0.74 -11.50
C ILE A 20 -15.52 -0.58 -11.48
N THR A 21 -15.89 -1.53 -12.33
CA THR A 21 -15.19 -2.82 -12.50
C THR A 21 -13.78 -2.70 -13.07
N LEU A 22 -13.40 -1.53 -13.62
CA LEU A 22 -12.03 -1.24 -14.03
C LEU A 22 -11.06 -1.14 -12.83
N PHE A 23 -11.57 -0.79 -11.65
CA PHE A 23 -10.75 -0.63 -10.44
C PHE A 23 -10.62 -1.95 -9.67
N SER A 24 -11.69 -2.75 -9.65
CA SER A 24 -11.68 -4.12 -9.14
C SER A 24 -12.81 -4.90 -9.79
N SER A 25 -12.55 -6.14 -10.20
CA SER A 25 -13.57 -7.00 -10.82
C SER A 25 -14.69 -7.42 -9.86
N SER A 26 -14.47 -7.28 -8.54
CA SER A 26 -15.45 -7.59 -7.51
C SER A 26 -16.56 -6.53 -7.39
N PHE A 27 -16.31 -5.30 -7.85
CA PHE A 27 -17.21 -4.18 -7.64
C PHE A 27 -18.47 -4.28 -8.49
N THR A 28 -19.61 -3.93 -7.86
CA THR A 28 -20.89 -3.85 -8.53
C THR A 28 -21.35 -2.38 -8.60
N PRO A 29 -21.76 -1.88 -9.77
CA PRO A 29 -22.34 -0.55 -9.87
C PRO A 29 -23.51 -0.36 -8.89
N PHE A 30 -23.56 0.83 -8.28
CA PHE A 30 -24.62 1.24 -7.34
C PHE A 30 -24.71 0.42 -6.04
N LYS A 31 -23.64 -0.30 -5.66
CA LYS A 31 -23.51 -0.92 -4.34
C LYS A 31 -22.47 -0.19 -3.49
N GLN A 32 -22.57 -0.39 -2.18
CA GLN A 32 -21.54 0.02 -1.23
C GLN A 32 -20.34 -0.92 -1.42
N GLU A 33 -19.16 -0.33 -1.64
CA GLU A 33 -17.89 -1.05 -1.83
C GLU A 33 -16.85 -0.56 -0.83
N ASP A 34 -15.76 -1.32 -0.66
CA ASP A 34 -14.65 -0.90 0.19
C ASP A 34 -13.89 0.28 -0.47
N SER A 35 -13.94 1.44 0.19
CA SER A 35 -13.26 2.65 -0.27
C SER A 35 -11.74 2.50 -0.39
N HIS A 36 -11.13 1.61 0.40
CA HIS A 36 -9.70 1.33 0.35
C HIS A 36 -9.34 0.52 -0.89
N GLU A 37 -10.07 -0.57 -1.16
CA GLU A 37 -9.89 -1.36 -2.38
C GLU A 37 -10.09 -0.48 -3.62
N PHE A 38 -11.08 0.41 -3.56
CA PHE A 38 -11.36 1.35 -4.63
C PHE A 38 -10.20 2.34 -4.85
N LEU A 39 -9.65 2.93 -3.79
CA LEU A 39 -8.50 3.83 -3.88
C LEU A 39 -7.26 3.13 -4.46
N LEU A 40 -6.97 1.91 -4.02
CA LEU A 40 -5.87 1.11 -4.57
C LEU A 40 -6.06 0.82 -6.06
N GLY A 41 -7.28 0.47 -6.48
CA GLY A 41 -7.61 0.29 -7.89
C GLY A 41 -7.39 1.55 -8.73
N VAL A 42 -7.76 2.72 -8.21
CA VAL A 42 -7.51 4.02 -8.86
C VAL A 42 -6.01 4.29 -8.99
N LEU A 43 -5.23 4.12 -7.91
CA LEU A 43 -3.78 4.34 -7.92
C LEU A 43 -3.06 3.37 -8.87
N ASN A 44 -3.48 2.11 -8.93
CA ASN A 44 -2.95 1.12 -9.85
C ASN A 44 -3.25 1.47 -11.32
N LEU A 45 -4.49 1.88 -11.62
CA LEU A 45 -4.86 2.28 -12.98
C LEU A 45 -4.08 3.54 -13.43
N LEU A 46 -3.91 4.52 -12.53
CA LEU A 46 -3.03 5.67 -12.77
C LEU A 46 -1.59 5.22 -13.00
N GLU A 47 -1.08 4.30 -12.17
CA GLU A 47 0.27 3.81 -12.34
C GLU A 47 0.48 3.16 -13.72
N MET A 48 -0.43 2.27 -14.14
CA MET A 48 -0.37 1.61 -15.44
C MET A 48 -0.41 2.61 -16.60
N LYS A 49 -1.35 3.57 -16.56
CA LYS A 49 -1.53 4.54 -17.64
C LYS A 49 -0.35 5.48 -17.82
N PHE A 50 0.36 5.81 -16.73
CA PHE A 50 1.52 6.70 -16.78
C PHE A 50 2.85 5.94 -16.94
N ASN A 51 2.89 4.63 -16.72
CA ASN A 51 4.04 3.77 -17.01
C ASN A 51 4.06 3.25 -18.46
N ASP A 52 2.99 3.42 -19.23
CA ASP A 52 2.97 3.03 -20.64
C ASP A 52 4.11 3.71 -21.41
N ILE A 53 5.03 2.89 -21.92
CA ILE A 53 6.26 3.26 -22.68
C ILE A 53 5.95 4.20 -23.86
N VAL A 54 4.70 4.23 -24.33
CA VAL A 54 4.22 5.09 -25.42
C VAL A 54 4.33 6.58 -25.08
N ILE A 55 4.23 6.97 -23.81
CA ILE A 55 4.38 8.39 -23.44
C ILE A 55 5.85 8.83 -23.54
N LEU A 56 6.81 7.92 -23.29
CA LEU A 56 8.25 8.19 -23.35
C LEU A 56 8.77 8.48 -24.78
N SER A 57 8.07 8.04 -25.84
CA SER A 57 8.50 8.27 -27.22
C SER A 57 8.00 9.60 -27.83
N THR A 58 7.02 10.26 -27.19
CA THR A 58 6.38 11.47 -27.72
C THR A 58 6.50 12.70 -26.82
N CYS A 59 6.83 12.52 -25.54
CA CYS A 59 6.98 13.61 -24.59
C CYS A 59 8.44 13.84 -24.21
N LYS A 60 8.81 15.10 -23.97
CA LYS A 60 10.16 15.48 -23.53
C LYS A 60 10.53 14.72 -22.24
N PRO A 61 11.79 14.32 -22.06
CA PRO A 61 12.25 13.45 -20.96
C PRO A 61 11.99 13.99 -19.53
N ASN A 62 11.52 15.22 -19.37
CA ASN A 62 11.33 15.88 -18.08
C ASN A 62 9.85 16.07 -17.66
N GLN A 63 8.86 15.46 -18.33
CA GLN A 63 7.45 15.85 -18.13
C GLN A 63 6.47 14.76 -17.69
N ILE A 64 6.85 13.47 -17.68
CA ILE A 64 5.90 12.42 -17.30
C ILE A 64 6.20 11.96 -15.88
N ILE A 65 5.58 12.65 -14.93
CA ILE A 65 5.57 12.27 -13.53
C ILE A 65 4.44 11.27 -13.37
N ASN A 66 4.73 10.03 -13.00
CA ASN A 66 3.70 9.09 -12.56
C ASN A 66 3.13 9.64 -11.23
N PRO A 67 1.88 10.15 -11.21
CA PRO A 67 1.37 10.86 -10.04
C PRO A 67 1.15 9.90 -8.86
N SER A 68 0.79 8.65 -9.12
CA SER A 68 0.64 7.62 -8.08
C SER A 68 1.95 7.45 -7.32
N LYS A 69 3.04 7.20 -8.06
CA LYS A 69 4.37 7.04 -7.48
C LYS A 69 4.88 8.30 -6.80
N SER A 70 4.78 9.43 -7.48
CA SER A 70 5.47 10.65 -7.05
C SER A 70 4.83 11.30 -5.82
N PHE A 71 3.53 11.14 -5.63
CA PHE A 71 2.82 11.75 -4.51
C PHE A 71 2.55 10.78 -3.37
N PHE A 72 2.23 9.52 -3.67
CA PHE A 72 1.68 8.57 -2.69
C PHE A 72 2.59 7.39 -2.39
N GLN A 73 3.56 7.06 -3.25
CA GLN A 73 4.44 5.92 -2.99
C GLN A 73 5.45 6.25 -1.89
N CYS A 74 5.44 5.44 -0.85
CA CYS A 74 6.47 5.36 0.16
C CYS A 74 7.10 3.96 0.13
N PHE A 75 8.07 3.72 1.01
CA PHE A 75 8.72 2.41 1.10
C PHE A 75 8.63 1.90 2.52
N VAL A 76 8.24 0.64 2.68
CA VAL A 76 8.31 -0.06 3.95
C VAL A 76 9.53 -0.97 3.93
N THR A 77 10.27 -0.95 5.03
CA THR A 77 11.41 -1.83 5.25
C THR A 77 11.01 -2.89 6.26
N HIS A 78 11.15 -4.16 5.88
CA HIS A 78 11.00 -5.30 6.77
C HIS A 78 12.38 -5.86 7.08
N SER A 79 12.74 -5.85 8.35
CA SER A 79 13.98 -6.46 8.84
C SER A 79 13.64 -7.72 9.63
N LEU A 80 14.40 -8.78 9.41
CA LEU A 80 14.26 -10.05 10.10
C LEU A 80 15.62 -10.45 10.67
N THR A 81 15.72 -10.51 11.99
CA THR A 81 16.99 -10.75 12.69
C THR A 81 17.00 -12.12 13.34
N CYS A 82 18.00 -12.93 13.02
CA CYS A 82 18.27 -14.21 13.68
C CYS A 82 18.93 -13.95 15.04
N PRO A 83 18.40 -14.50 16.15
CA PRO A 83 18.95 -14.25 17.48
C PRO A 83 20.30 -14.96 17.73
N ILE A 84 20.57 -16.08 17.04
CA ILE A 84 21.76 -16.90 17.29
C ILE A 84 23.02 -16.24 16.71
N ARG A 85 22.97 -15.84 15.44
CA ARG A 85 24.11 -15.28 14.69
C ARG A 85 24.03 -13.76 14.53
N GLN A 86 22.96 -13.13 15.00
CA GLN A 86 22.65 -11.71 14.79
C GLN A 86 22.62 -11.29 13.31
N HIS A 87 22.46 -12.25 12.40
CA HIS A 87 22.29 -11.95 10.99
C HIS A 87 20.92 -11.32 10.75
N THR A 88 20.89 -10.20 10.02
CA THR A 88 19.66 -9.49 9.66
C THR A 88 19.46 -9.50 8.15
N SER A 89 18.32 -10.03 7.69
CA SER A 89 17.86 -9.80 6.32
C SER A 89 16.95 -8.58 6.28
N ILE A 90 17.05 -7.79 5.21
CA ILE A 90 16.27 -6.57 5.00
C ILE A 90 15.60 -6.65 3.64
N GLN A 91 14.30 -6.41 3.61
CA GLN A 91 13.49 -6.33 2.40
C GLN A 91 12.83 -4.96 2.30
N PHE A 92 12.77 -4.43 1.09
CA PHE A 92 12.11 -3.17 0.77
C PHE A 92 10.87 -3.45 -0.07
N GLU A 93 9.74 -2.88 0.33
CA GLU A 93 8.48 -3.02 -0.39
C GLU A 93 7.87 -1.63 -0.65
N PRO A 94 7.39 -1.37 -1.89
CA PRO A 94 6.64 -0.16 -2.17
C PRO A 94 5.31 -0.19 -1.42
N CYS A 95 4.87 0.97 -0.94
CA CYS A 95 3.66 1.10 -0.13
C CYS A 95 2.94 2.40 -0.52
N TYR A 96 1.61 2.38 -0.59
CA TYR A 96 0.80 3.56 -0.91
C TYR A 96 0.01 4.09 0.30
N GLY A 97 0.08 3.39 1.44
CA GLY A 97 -0.65 3.75 2.65
C GLY A 97 -0.46 2.74 3.78
N LEU A 98 -0.73 3.15 5.00
CA LEU A 98 -0.62 2.31 6.19
C LEU A 98 -1.99 1.84 6.66
N SER A 99 -2.14 0.53 6.79
CA SER A 99 -3.26 -0.07 7.52
C SER A 99 -2.93 -0.17 9.00
N LEU A 100 -3.62 0.63 9.82
CA LEU A 100 -3.36 0.77 11.24
C LEU A 100 -4.53 0.20 12.04
N GLY A 101 -4.25 -0.76 12.92
CA GLY A 101 -5.25 -1.30 13.85
C GLY A 101 -5.60 -0.29 14.95
N ILE A 102 -6.46 0.68 14.63
CA ILE A 102 -7.00 1.64 15.59
C ILE A 102 -8.23 1.01 16.25
N ASN A 103 -8.28 1.07 17.58
CA ASN A 103 -9.45 0.74 18.38
C ASN A 103 -9.76 1.93 19.31
N LYS A 104 -10.88 1.91 20.02
CA LYS A 104 -11.30 3.03 20.89
C LYS A 104 -10.29 3.40 21.98
N GLU A 105 -9.38 2.49 22.29
CA GLU A 105 -8.38 2.62 23.36
C GLU A 105 -7.01 3.06 22.85
N LYS A 106 -6.80 3.11 21.53
CA LYS A 106 -5.50 3.43 20.92
C LYS A 106 -5.58 4.74 20.14
N SER A 107 -4.68 5.66 20.46
CA SER A 107 -4.44 6.82 19.61
C SER A 107 -3.77 6.41 18.29
N LEU A 108 -3.75 7.32 17.31
CA LEU A 108 -2.98 7.12 16.08
C LEU A 108 -1.49 6.85 16.38
N ILE A 109 -0.94 7.54 17.38
CA ILE A 109 0.47 7.38 17.80
C ILE A 109 0.68 5.97 18.35
N ASP A 110 -0.26 5.44 19.13
CA ASP A 110 -0.20 4.06 19.64
C ASP A 110 -0.27 3.05 18.50
N ALA A 111 -1.13 3.29 17.52
CA ALA A 111 -1.27 2.40 16.36
C ALA A 111 0.00 2.39 15.48
N LEU A 112 0.62 3.56 15.26
CA LEU A 112 1.91 3.66 14.57
C LEU A 112 3.04 2.98 15.37
N SER A 113 3.09 3.20 16.68
CA SER A 113 4.07 2.57 17.58
C SER A 113 3.92 1.06 17.59
N PHE A 114 2.67 0.57 17.59
CA PHE A 114 2.36 -0.85 17.47
C PHE A 114 2.77 -1.43 16.11
N HIS A 115 2.55 -0.69 15.01
CA HIS A 115 2.97 -1.09 13.68
C HIS A 115 4.50 -1.23 13.57
N ALA A 116 5.25 -0.31 14.19
CA ALA A 116 6.71 -0.32 14.21
C ALA A 116 7.33 -1.25 15.28
N LYS A 117 6.52 -1.86 16.13
CA LYS A 117 6.97 -2.72 17.24
C LYS A 117 7.67 -3.97 16.68
N THR A 118 8.77 -4.34 17.31
CA THR A 118 9.42 -5.63 17.04
C THR A 118 8.50 -6.78 17.42
N LYS A 119 8.29 -7.70 16.49
CA LYS A 119 7.50 -8.92 16.67
C LYS A 119 8.41 -10.13 16.60
N GLU A 120 8.05 -11.18 17.34
CA GLU A 120 8.73 -12.46 17.26
C GLU A 120 7.96 -13.38 16.33
N ILE A 121 8.66 -14.00 15.38
CA ILE A 121 8.09 -14.97 14.45
C ILE A 121 8.72 -16.32 14.78
N PRO A 122 7.95 -17.28 15.30
CA PRO A 122 8.48 -18.61 15.57
C PRO A 122 8.78 -19.35 14.28
N ASP A 123 9.65 -20.35 14.38
CA ASP A 123 9.87 -21.36 13.34
C ASP A 123 10.36 -20.82 11.97
N VAL A 124 11.15 -19.74 11.99
CA VAL A 124 11.77 -19.18 10.78
C VAL A 124 13.06 -19.92 10.46
N SER A 125 13.17 -20.46 9.24
CA SER A 125 14.42 -21.02 8.73
C SER A 125 15.44 -19.91 8.48
N CYS A 126 16.60 -19.99 9.15
CA CYS A 126 17.70 -19.06 8.93
C CYS A 126 18.82 -19.72 8.12
N ASN A 127 19.05 -19.23 6.90
CA ASN A 127 20.08 -19.75 5.99
C ASN A 127 21.51 -19.61 6.55
N TYR A 128 21.74 -18.69 7.49
CA TYR A 128 23.07 -18.43 8.06
C TYR A 128 23.43 -19.33 9.24
N CYS A 129 22.46 -19.67 10.10
CA CYS A 129 22.71 -20.59 11.20
C CYS A 129 22.28 -22.04 10.89
N GLY A 130 21.56 -22.26 9.78
CA GLY A 130 21.10 -23.57 9.35
C GLY A 130 20.03 -24.17 10.27
N SER A 131 19.36 -23.35 11.09
CA SER A 131 18.39 -23.81 12.08
C SER A 131 17.10 -23.00 12.00
N ARG A 132 16.00 -23.59 12.48
CA ARG A 132 14.73 -22.90 12.71
C ARG A 132 14.81 -22.13 14.02
N VAL A 133 14.52 -20.83 13.96
CA VAL A 133 14.68 -19.91 15.09
C VAL A 133 13.43 -19.05 15.25
N THR A 134 13.20 -18.58 16.47
CA THR A 134 12.27 -17.46 16.70
C THR A 134 12.96 -16.16 16.28
N ALA A 135 12.66 -15.69 15.07
CA ALA A 135 13.28 -14.50 14.50
C ALA A 135 12.58 -13.23 14.98
N ARG A 136 13.32 -12.13 15.07
CA ARG A 136 12.77 -10.80 15.39
C ARG A 136 12.48 -10.05 14.11
N ARG A 137 11.20 -9.77 13.83
CA ARG A 137 10.76 -8.92 12.71
C ARG A 137 10.54 -7.49 13.19
N ARG A 138 11.06 -6.52 12.46
CA ARG A 138 10.75 -5.10 12.65
C ARG A 138 10.37 -4.48 11.31
N THR A 139 9.32 -3.67 11.33
CA THR A 139 8.85 -2.91 10.18
C THR A 139 9.11 -1.43 10.42
N SER A 140 9.62 -0.73 9.42
CA SER A 140 9.80 0.72 9.47
C SER A 140 9.38 1.37 8.16
N LEU A 141 8.71 2.51 8.26
CA LEU A 141 8.42 3.34 7.10
C LEU A 141 9.68 4.15 6.74
N LYS A 142 10.06 4.12 5.47
CA LYS A 142 11.12 4.94 4.89
C LYS A 142 10.48 6.04 4.06
N GLU A 143 11.07 7.22 4.14
CA GLU A 143 10.61 8.42 3.44
C GLU A 143 10.53 8.20 1.93
N GLY A 144 9.48 8.72 1.30
CA GLY A 144 9.25 8.55 -0.13
C GLY A 144 8.00 9.25 -0.68
N SER A 145 6.97 9.49 0.13
CA SER A 145 5.74 10.12 -0.32
C SER A 145 5.57 11.55 0.19
N SER A 146 4.95 12.40 -0.63
CA SER A 146 4.49 13.73 -0.21
C SER A 146 3.20 13.65 0.62
N PHE A 147 2.44 12.56 0.45
CA PHE A 147 1.19 12.29 1.15
C PHE A 147 1.18 10.85 1.66
N LEU A 148 0.76 10.66 2.92
CA LEU A 148 0.58 9.34 3.52
C LEU A 148 -0.91 9.07 3.72
N ILE A 149 -1.39 7.97 3.14
CA ILE A 149 -2.78 7.52 3.33
C ILE A 149 -2.82 6.62 4.57
N GLY A 150 -3.56 7.03 5.60
CA GLY A 150 -3.82 6.23 6.79
C GLY A 150 -5.18 5.57 6.73
N LEU A 151 -5.25 4.26 6.96
CA LEU A 151 -6.48 3.48 6.89
C LEU A 151 -6.75 2.82 8.23
N THR A 152 -8.00 2.95 8.69
CA THR A 152 -8.49 2.33 9.92
C THR A 152 -9.42 1.19 9.53
N PRO A 153 -8.98 -0.08 9.60
CA PRO A 153 -9.87 -1.18 9.30
C PRO A 153 -10.91 -1.29 10.42
N LEU A 154 -12.17 -1.49 10.03
CA LEU A 154 -13.30 -1.66 10.97
C LEU A 154 -13.23 -2.99 11.76
N LEU A 155 -12.30 -3.87 11.37
CA LEU A 155 -11.95 -5.12 12.05
C LEU A 155 -10.42 -5.18 12.21
N PRO A 156 -9.88 -5.82 13.26
CA PRO A 156 -8.44 -6.02 13.40
C PRO A 156 -7.96 -6.92 12.26
N LEU A 157 -7.41 -6.31 11.20
CA LEU A 157 -6.65 -6.99 10.16
C LEU A 157 -5.30 -7.41 10.74
N GLU A 158 -5.28 -8.48 11.53
CA GLU A 158 -4.20 -9.43 11.38
C GLU A 158 -4.45 -10.17 10.06
N LEU A 159 -3.39 -10.40 9.28
CA LEU A 159 -3.42 -10.99 7.92
C LEU A 159 -3.67 -9.97 6.80
N TYR A 160 -2.63 -9.26 6.38
CA TYR A 160 -2.23 -9.16 4.97
C TYR A 160 -0.77 -8.65 4.95
N THR A 161 0.17 -9.57 5.10
CA THR A 161 1.55 -9.57 4.56
C THR A 161 2.18 -10.90 4.98
N LEU A 162 1.57 -11.98 4.49
CA LEU A 162 2.27 -13.24 4.28
C LEU A 162 2.36 -13.40 2.78
N CYS A 163 3.48 -12.99 2.20
CA CYS A 163 3.89 -13.44 0.88
C CYS A 163 5.33 -13.97 0.95
N PRO A 164 5.64 -14.95 0.11
CA PRO A 164 6.56 -16.04 0.42
C PRO A 164 8.01 -15.58 0.39
N ILE A 165 8.80 -16.14 1.31
CA ILE A 165 10.25 -16.14 1.19
C ILE A 165 10.60 -17.07 0.03
N GLY A 166 11.10 -16.51 -1.07
CA GLY A 166 11.90 -17.26 -2.03
C GLY A 166 12.30 -16.43 -3.24
N PRO A 167 13.43 -16.76 -3.90
CA PRO A 167 14.59 -17.52 -3.42
C PRO A 167 15.60 -16.66 -2.64
#